data_AF-A0A9D6D4I5-F1
#
_entry.id   AF-A0A9D6D4I5-F1
#
_cell.length_a   1.000
_cell.length_b   1.000
_cell.length_c   1.000
_cell.angle_alpha   90.00
_cell.angle_beta   90.00
_cell.angle_gamma   90.00
#
_symmetry.space_group_name_H-M   'P 1'
#
loop_
_entity.id
_entity.type
_entity.pdbx_description
1 polymer ?
#
loop_
_entity_poly.entity_id
_entity_poly.type
_entity_poly.pdbx_seq_one_letter_code
_entity_poly.pdbx_strand_id
1 'polypeptide(L)'
;MATVAEDRLFGKSIKRREDPRFITGRGQYVDDVKLPGMTYAAFVRSPHPHAVIKGIDASAARQVPGVIAVYTGEDVKVGGLPCGWMLPDIKVPPRPALASGKVRYVGEPVAIVVAESVYAAKDGAEAVRVDYQPLKATVNPKSAHDKGAPKLFDDIPDNQCFYWTIGDKAATEAAFKSAATVVRQPLVNQRLIPNAMEPRACVASFSPAMGDLTLWVTSQNPHVHRLLMAAFILGIPETKMRVIAPDVGGGFGSKIFVYNEEVVACWASKTLGRPVKWTAERRESFMNDAHGRDHVTEAEMAFDRDGKITGLRVKTHAALGAYLSTFAPLIPSFLYGPLLSGVYKIPVIFCEVWGMLTTTAPVDAYRGAGRPEATYLVERLMDRAADQLGVDPTELRRRNFIPKFTDGTPYQTPVAFAYDSGDYEPALRRALQMAGYDALRKEQELGRKQGRLIGIGVTTYIEACGPAPSAVAGSLGAGAGLWESGQVRGDLAPLLLDLLERSEDRRAADARRAAAVGAHA
;
A
#
# COMPACT_ATOMS: atom_id res chain seq x y z
N MET A 1 -39.70 20.68 32.94
CA MET A 1 -38.85 20.52 31.75
C MET A 1 -37.59 19.80 32.20
N ALA A 2 -37.48 18.51 31.91
CA ALA A 2 -36.29 17.73 32.26
C ALA A 2 -35.15 18.14 31.32
N THR A 3 -34.07 18.64 31.89
CA THR A 3 -32.79 18.85 31.22
C THR A 3 -32.28 17.48 30.77
N VAL A 4 -32.33 17.23 29.46
CA VAL A 4 -31.61 16.11 28.86
C VAL A 4 -30.14 16.44 29.03
N ALA A 5 -29.46 15.76 29.95
CA ALA A 5 -28.01 15.83 30.03
C ALA A 5 -27.47 15.27 28.70
N GLU A 6 -26.87 16.15 27.90
CA GLU A 6 -26.25 15.76 26.64
C GLU A 6 -25.09 14.80 26.92
N ASP A 7 -25.32 13.54 26.58
CA ASP A 7 -24.35 12.48 26.81
C ASP A 7 -23.22 12.62 25.79
N ARG A 8 -22.17 13.37 26.14
CA ARG A 8 -20.94 13.53 25.33
C ARG A 8 -20.47 12.18 24.81
N LEU A 9 -20.45 12.00 23.48
CA LEU A 9 -20.10 10.72 22.85
C LEU A 9 -18.61 10.59 22.61
N PHE A 10 -17.91 11.72 22.38
CA PHE A 10 -16.47 11.70 22.11
C PHE A 10 -15.67 11.11 23.29
N GLY A 11 -14.88 10.08 23.01
CA GLY A 11 -14.04 9.39 24.00
C GLY A 11 -14.69 8.20 24.71
N LYS A 12 -16.00 7.94 24.50
CA LYS A 12 -16.68 6.76 25.05
C LYS A 12 -16.42 5.51 24.20
N SER A 13 -16.30 4.34 24.86
CA SER A 13 -16.20 3.03 24.21
C SER A 13 -17.57 2.48 23.83
N ILE A 14 -18.18 3.04 22.78
CA ILE A 14 -19.51 2.63 22.30
C ILE A 14 -19.43 1.28 21.58
N LYS A 15 -20.42 0.41 21.79
CA LYS A 15 -20.51 -0.88 21.07
C LYS A 15 -20.75 -0.65 19.57
N ARG A 16 -20.14 -1.50 18.75
CA ARG A 16 -20.22 -1.42 17.28
C ARG A 16 -21.64 -1.69 16.78
N ARG A 17 -22.09 -0.92 15.79
CA ARG A 17 -23.45 -1.00 15.22
C ARG A 17 -23.58 -2.12 14.19
N GLU A 18 -22.47 -2.48 13.58
CA GLU A 18 -22.34 -3.49 12.55
C GLU A 18 -22.27 -4.92 13.10
N ASP A 19 -21.97 -5.09 14.39
CA ASP A 19 -21.80 -6.41 15.01
C ASP A 19 -23.02 -7.33 14.90
N PRO A 20 -24.26 -6.86 15.17
CA PRO A 20 -25.43 -7.72 15.11
C PRO A 20 -25.58 -8.50 13.80
N ARG A 21 -25.29 -7.87 12.65
CA ARG A 21 -25.37 -8.58 11.36
C ARG A 21 -24.18 -9.51 11.11
N PHE A 22 -22.98 -9.19 11.61
CA PHE A 22 -21.82 -10.06 11.43
C PHE A 22 -21.89 -11.32 12.30
N ILE A 23 -22.28 -11.19 13.57
CA ILE A 23 -22.34 -12.33 14.49
C ILE A 23 -23.56 -13.25 14.25
N THR A 24 -24.47 -12.86 13.36
CA THR A 24 -25.66 -13.64 12.99
C THR A 24 -25.60 -14.19 11.56
N GLY A 25 -24.46 -14.07 10.87
CA GLY A 25 -24.33 -14.52 9.48
C GLY A 25 -25.17 -13.70 8.48
N ARG A 26 -25.49 -12.46 8.82
CA ARG A 26 -26.26 -11.50 7.99
C ARG A 26 -25.39 -10.40 7.40
N GLY A 27 -24.06 -10.58 7.42
CA GLY A 27 -23.16 -9.80 6.56
C GLY A 27 -23.51 -10.02 5.09
N GLN A 28 -23.08 -9.11 4.23
CA GLN A 28 -23.25 -9.21 2.79
C GLN A 28 -21.88 -8.98 2.14
N TYR A 29 -21.16 -10.05 1.89
CA TYR A 29 -19.88 -10.04 1.20
C TYR A 29 -20.07 -10.21 -0.31
N VAL A 30 -19.03 -9.98 -1.10
CA VAL A 30 -19.16 -10.07 -2.57
C VAL A 30 -19.53 -11.49 -3.01
N ASP A 31 -18.98 -12.51 -2.35
CA ASP A 31 -19.31 -13.90 -2.67
C ASP A 31 -20.72 -14.32 -2.19
N ASP A 32 -21.43 -13.50 -1.41
CA ASP A 32 -22.84 -13.74 -1.07
C ASP A 32 -23.79 -13.25 -2.17
N VAL A 33 -23.32 -12.41 -3.09
CA VAL A 33 -24.12 -11.85 -4.19
C VAL A 33 -24.60 -12.98 -5.11
N LYS A 34 -25.91 -12.99 -5.39
CA LYS A 34 -26.56 -13.89 -6.34
C LYS A 34 -27.45 -13.08 -7.29
N LEU A 35 -27.26 -13.26 -8.58
CA LEU A 35 -28.03 -12.60 -9.64
C LEU A 35 -28.67 -13.64 -10.56
N PRO A 36 -29.83 -13.36 -11.17
CA PRO A 36 -30.42 -14.23 -12.18
C PRO A 36 -29.47 -14.48 -13.35
N GLY A 37 -29.34 -15.74 -13.78
CA GLY A 37 -28.50 -16.13 -14.92
C GLY A 37 -26.99 -15.96 -14.71
N MET A 38 -26.54 -15.71 -13.47
CA MET A 38 -25.14 -15.53 -13.10
C MET A 38 -24.29 -16.76 -13.45
N THR A 39 -23.16 -16.51 -14.09
CA THR A 39 -22.13 -17.48 -14.45
C THR A 39 -20.91 -17.33 -13.53
N TYR A 40 -20.00 -18.29 -13.59
CA TYR A 40 -18.82 -18.35 -12.76
C TYR A 40 -17.56 -18.38 -13.62
N ALA A 41 -16.53 -17.67 -13.18
CA ALA A 41 -15.27 -17.58 -13.88
C ALA A 41 -14.12 -18.24 -13.12
N ALA A 42 -13.21 -18.85 -13.86
CA ALA A 42 -11.90 -19.31 -13.40
C ALA A 42 -10.82 -18.81 -14.36
N PHE A 43 -9.66 -18.41 -13.82
CA PHE A 43 -8.54 -17.92 -14.61
C PHE A 43 -7.50 -18.99 -14.82
N VAL A 44 -7.03 -19.14 -16.05
CA VAL A 44 -5.82 -19.91 -16.38
C VAL A 44 -4.63 -19.01 -16.16
N ARG A 45 -3.67 -19.46 -15.36
CA ARG A 45 -2.55 -18.64 -14.89
C ARG A 45 -1.21 -19.25 -15.25
N SER A 46 -0.23 -18.38 -15.49
CA SER A 46 1.13 -18.78 -15.76
C SER A 46 1.75 -19.56 -14.59
N PRO A 47 2.29 -20.76 -14.81
CA PRO A 47 3.16 -21.43 -13.84
C PRO A 47 4.61 -20.92 -13.90
N HIS A 48 4.94 -20.08 -14.90
CA HIS A 48 6.29 -19.59 -15.13
C HIS A 48 6.46 -18.13 -14.68
N PRO A 49 7.60 -17.79 -14.05
CA PRO A 49 7.92 -16.41 -13.71
C PRO A 49 8.24 -15.57 -14.94
N HIS A 50 8.72 -16.17 -16.03
CA HIS A 50 9.03 -15.48 -17.26
C HIS A 50 9.03 -16.48 -18.42
N ALA A 51 8.16 -16.29 -19.42
CA ALA A 51 8.09 -17.17 -20.59
C ALA A 51 7.42 -16.48 -21.78
N VAL A 52 7.80 -16.88 -23.00
CA VAL A 52 7.02 -16.56 -24.21
C VAL A 52 5.84 -17.52 -24.30
N ILE A 53 4.64 -17.01 -24.59
CA ILE A 53 3.46 -17.80 -24.91
C ILE A 53 3.55 -18.16 -26.39
N LYS A 54 3.67 -19.46 -26.71
CA LYS A 54 3.71 -19.95 -28.10
C LYS A 54 2.32 -20.19 -28.67
N GLY A 55 1.38 -20.56 -27.81
CA GLY A 55 -0.02 -20.75 -28.18
C GLY A 55 -0.86 -21.15 -26.97
N ILE A 56 -2.16 -20.90 -27.07
CA ILE A 56 -3.16 -21.32 -26.08
C ILE A 56 -4.21 -22.17 -26.82
N ASP A 57 -4.31 -23.45 -26.46
CA ASP A 57 -5.34 -24.36 -26.95
C ASP A 57 -6.43 -24.53 -25.90
N ALA A 58 -7.61 -24.00 -26.21
CA ALA A 58 -8.82 -24.10 -25.39
C ALA A 58 -9.86 -25.07 -25.96
N SER A 59 -9.52 -25.91 -26.94
CA SER A 59 -10.44 -26.84 -27.58
C SER A 59 -11.08 -27.82 -26.59
N ALA A 60 -10.28 -28.45 -25.73
CA ALA A 60 -10.76 -29.37 -24.70
C ALA A 60 -11.63 -28.65 -23.64
N ALA A 61 -11.20 -27.46 -23.20
CA ALA A 61 -11.95 -26.65 -22.25
C ALA A 61 -13.37 -26.31 -22.72
N ARG A 62 -13.53 -25.99 -24.01
CA ARG A 62 -14.84 -25.70 -24.62
C ARG A 62 -15.78 -26.91 -24.69
N GLN A 63 -15.26 -28.13 -24.54
CA GLN A 63 -16.06 -29.35 -24.53
C GLN A 63 -16.47 -29.80 -23.12
N VAL A 64 -15.93 -29.17 -22.07
CA VAL A 64 -16.30 -29.47 -20.69
C VAL A 64 -17.78 -29.10 -20.47
N PRO A 65 -18.63 -30.03 -20.00
CA PRO A 65 -20.04 -29.74 -19.77
C PRO A 65 -20.25 -28.55 -18.85
N GLY A 66 -21.07 -27.58 -19.29
CA GLY A 66 -21.37 -26.36 -18.56
C GLY A 66 -20.39 -25.21 -18.78
N VAL A 67 -19.27 -25.40 -19.49
CA VAL A 67 -18.45 -24.28 -19.98
C VAL A 67 -19.22 -23.53 -21.07
N ILE A 68 -19.30 -22.21 -20.92
CA ILE A 68 -20.03 -21.30 -21.81
C ILE A 68 -19.06 -20.65 -22.79
N ALA A 69 -17.91 -20.17 -22.29
CA ALA A 69 -16.92 -19.49 -23.10
C ALA A 69 -15.52 -19.60 -22.50
N VAL A 70 -14.51 -19.54 -23.39
CA VAL A 70 -13.11 -19.41 -23.02
C VAL A 70 -12.52 -18.28 -23.85
N TYR A 71 -11.93 -17.30 -23.16
CA TYR A 71 -11.32 -16.12 -23.78
C TYR A 71 -9.85 -15.99 -23.37
N THR A 72 -9.04 -15.48 -24.30
CA THR A 72 -7.60 -15.25 -24.16
C THR A 72 -7.30 -13.75 -24.31
N GLY A 73 -6.02 -13.36 -24.17
CA GLY A 73 -5.58 -11.99 -24.43
C GLY A 73 -5.86 -11.49 -25.85
N GLU A 74 -6.10 -12.38 -26.82
CA GLU A 74 -6.47 -11.98 -28.19
C GLU A 74 -7.93 -11.51 -28.29
N ASP A 75 -8.81 -12.04 -27.44
CA ASP A 75 -10.25 -11.73 -27.44
C ASP A 75 -10.55 -10.39 -26.72
N VAL A 76 -9.82 -10.12 -25.63
CA VAL A 76 -10.12 -9.01 -24.72
C VAL A 76 -9.66 -7.66 -25.29
N LYS A 77 -10.61 -6.86 -25.77
CA LYS A 77 -10.38 -5.52 -26.34
C LYS A 77 -10.71 -4.41 -25.33
N VAL A 78 -9.78 -4.13 -24.44
CA VAL A 78 -9.86 -3.07 -23.41
C VAL A 78 -8.49 -2.39 -23.25
N GLY A 79 -8.46 -1.23 -22.61
CA GLY A 79 -7.23 -0.58 -22.18
C GLY A 79 -6.45 -1.40 -21.15
N GLY A 80 -5.16 -1.12 -21.01
CA GLY A 80 -4.34 -1.72 -19.95
C GLY A 80 -4.69 -1.17 -18.56
N LEU A 81 -4.31 -1.90 -17.52
CA LEU A 81 -4.48 -1.44 -16.14
C LEU A 81 -3.51 -0.26 -15.88
N PRO A 82 -4.01 0.93 -15.48
CA PRO A 82 -3.18 2.12 -15.38
C PRO A 82 -2.38 2.19 -14.07
N CYS A 83 -1.20 2.81 -14.15
CA CYS A 83 -0.49 3.34 -12.98
C CYS A 83 -1.03 4.75 -12.69
N GLY A 84 -1.60 4.96 -11.50
CA GLY A 84 -2.24 6.21 -11.10
C GLY A 84 -1.30 7.22 -10.44
N TRP A 85 -0.05 6.82 -10.14
CA TRP A 85 0.98 7.72 -9.63
C TRP A 85 2.14 7.84 -10.61
N MET A 86 2.39 9.06 -11.08
CA MET A 86 3.37 9.35 -12.13
C MET A 86 4.49 10.22 -11.56
N LEU A 87 5.70 9.66 -11.52
CA LEU A 87 6.92 10.42 -11.23
C LEU A 87 7.49 11.02 -12.53
N PRO A 88 8.31 12.09 -12.46
CA PRO A 88 9.06 12.56 -13.63
C PRO A 88 9.86 11.43 -14.29
N ASP A 89 9.84 11.40 -15.62
CA ASP A 89 10.58 10.44 -16.48
C ASP A 89 10.33 8.94 -16.19
N ILE A 90 9.22 8.62 -15.50
CA ILE A 90 8.85 7.24 -15.20
C ILE A 90 8.53 6.46 -16.46
N LYS A 91 9.12 5.26 -16.59
CA LYS A 91 8.79 4.28 -17.63
C LYS A 91 7.70 3.35 -17.12
N VAL A 92 6.51 3.46 -17.68
CA VAL A 92 5.35 2.63 -17.30
C VAL A 92 5.18 1.52 -18.34
N PRO A 93 5.48 0.25 -18.02
CA PRO A 93 5.21 -0.85 -18.94
C PRO A 93 3.70 -1.01 -19.15
N PRO A 94 3.24 -1.33 -20.38
CA PRO A 94 1.86 -1.71 -20.61
C PRO A 94 1.47 -2.95 -19.77
N ARG A 95 0.37 -2.86 -19.03
CA ARG A 95 -0.18 -3.97 -18.23
C ARG A 95 -1.50 -4.47 -18.84
N PRO A 96 -1.48 -5.56 -19.63
CA PRO A 96 -2.70 -6.06 -20.26
C PRO A 96 -3.64 -6.72 -19.25
N ALA A 97 -4.93 -6.83 -19.59
CA ALA A 97 -5.93 -7.51 -18.76
C ALA A 97 -5.72 -9.03 -18.71
N LEU A 98 -5.30 -9.63 -19.82
CA LEU A 98 -4.78 -11.00 -19.91
C LEU A 98 -3.44 -10.94 -20.67
N ALA A 99 -2.45 -11.69 -20.20
CA ALA A 99 -1.15 -11.73 -20.86
C ALA A 99 -1.26 -12.30 -22.28
N SER A 100 -0.58 -11.64 -23.21
CA SER A 100 -0.42 -12.08 -24.60
C SER A 100 1.04 -11.95 -25.00
N GLY A 101 1.52 -12.92 -25.78
CA GLY A 101 2.92 -13.03 -26.22
C GLY A 101 3.93 -13.43 -25.14
N LYS A 102 3.85 -12.86 -23.92
CA LYS A 102 4.80 -13.12 -22.84
C LYS A 102 4.15 -13.00 -21.46
N VAL A 103 4.49 -13.93 -20.58
CA VAL A 103 4.22 -13.88 -19.14
C VAL A 103 5.48 -13.47 -18.38
N ARG A 104 5.32 -12.71 -17.31
CA ARG A 104 6.36 -12.01 -16.54
C ARG A 104 6.27 -12.23 -15.03
N TYR A 105 5.30 -13.02 -14.56
CA TYR A 105 5.30 -13.55 -13.19
C TYR A 105 4.45 -14.82 -13.06
N VAL A 106 4.73 -15.62 -12.03
CA VAL A 106 3.90 -16.78 -11.67
C VAL A 106 2.56 -16.27 -11.16
N GLY A 107 1.45 -16.73 -11.75
CA GLY A 107 0.10 -16.27 -11.43
C GLY A 107 -0.51 -15.30 -12.44
N GLU A 108 0.28 -14.83 -13.42
CA GLU A 108 -0.23 -13.93 -14.45
C GLU A 108 -1.33 -14.59 -15.27
N PRO A 109 -2.53 -13.98 -15.37
CA PRO A 109 -3.65 -14.60 -16.06
C PRO A 109 -3.46 -14.54 -17.58
N VAL A 110 -3.62 -15.68 -18.26
CA VAL A 110 -3.48 -15.80 -19.72
C VAL A 110 -4.82 -16.08 -20.42
N ALA A 111 -5.78 -16.66 -19.70
CA ALA A 111 -7.12 -16.92 -20.19
C ALA A 111 -8.15 -16.88 -19.05
N ILE A 112 -9.42 -16.72 -19.41
CA ILE A 112 -10.58 -16.87 -18.53
C ILE A 112 -11.52 -17.92 -19.10
N VAL A 113 -12.03 -18.79 -18.23
CA VAL A 113 -13.10 -19.75 -18.52
C VAL A 113 -14.34 -19.30 -17.77
N VAL A 114 -15.48 -19.16 -18.48
CA VAL A 114 -16.78 -18.81 -17.90
C VAL A 114 -17.73 -20.00 -18.07
N ALA A 115 -18.42 -20.39 -17.00
CA ALA A 115 -19.26 -21.59 -16.96
C ALA A 115 -20.53 -21.41 -16.10
N GLU A 116 -21.44 -22.37 -16.19
CA GLU A 116 -22.70 -22.43 -15.41
C GLU A 116 -22.47 -22.70 -13.91
N SER A 117 -21.29 -23.23 -13.53
CA SER A 117 -20.92 -23.46 -12.13
C SER A 117 -19.44 -23.21 -11.89
N VAL A 118 -19.06 -22.97 -10.63
CA VAL A 118 -17.66 -22.83 -10.22
C VAL A 118 -16.84 -24.10 -10.51
N TYR A 119 -17.45 -25.28 -10.42
CA TYR A 119 -16.79 -26.55 -10.72
C TYR A 119 -16.46 -26.66 -12.21
N ALA A 120 -17.46 -26.44 -13.07
CA ALA A 120 -17.26 -26.48 -14.52
C ALA A 120 -16.26 -25.41 -15.00
N ALA A 121 -16.24 -24.22 -14.37
CA ALA A 121 -15.26 -23.19 -14.69
C ALA A 121 -13.83 -23.66 -14.39
N LYS A 122 -13.62 -24.31 -13.23
CA LYS A 122 -12.31 -24.85 -12.83
C LYS A 122 -11.89 -26.04 -13.69
N ASP A 123 -12.79 -26.99 -13.94
CA ASP A 123 -12.52 -28.13 -14.82
C ASP A 123 -12.16 -27.66 -16.23
N GLY A 124 -12.87 -26.65 -16.74
CA GLY A 124 -12.54 -26.00 -18.01
C GLY A 124 -11.19 -25.29 -17.99
N ALA A 125 -10.84 -24.61 -16.90
CA ALA A 125 -9.54 -23.92 -16.78
C ALA A 125 -8.37 -24.91 -16.77
N GLU A 126 -8.49 -26.04 -16.08
CA GLU A 126 -7.48 -27.11 -16.08
C GLU A 126 -7.36 -27.81 -17.46
N ALA A 127 -8.42 -27.79 -18.26
CA ALA A 127 -8.42 -28.34 -19.61
C ALA A 127 -7.78 -27.41 -20.67
N VAL A 128 -7.49 -26.16 -20.34
CA VAL A 128 -6.76 -25.25 -21.24
C VAL A 128 -5.28 -25.61 -21.26
N ARG A 129 -4.72 -25.79 -22.45
CA ARG A 129 -3.29 -26.07 -22.64
C ARG A 129 -2.58 -24.83 -23.12
N VAL A 130 -1.49 -24.46 -22.46
CA VAL A 130 -0.67 -23.30 -22.85
C VAL A 130 0.74 -23.77 -23.12
N ASP A 131 1.24 -23.49 -24.31
CA ASP A 131 2.63 -23.78 -24.69
C ASP A 131 3.52 -22.59 -24.32
N TYR A 132 4.54 -22.86 -23.49
CA TYR A 132 5.46 -21.86 -22.97
C TYR A 132 6.88 -22.17 -23.39
N GLN A 133 7.62 -21.12 -23.77
CA GLN A 133 9.08 -21.16 -23.83
C GLN A 133 9.65 -20.37 -22.63
N PRO A 134 10.13 -21.05 -21.58
CA PRO A 134 10.66 -20.38 -20.40
C PRO A 134 11.85 -19.48 -20.71
N LEU A 135 11.92 -18.35 -20.01
CA LEU A 135 13.01 -17.38 -20.06
C LEU A 135 13.66 -17.29 -18.68
N LYS A 136 14.86 -16.70 -18.62
CA LYS A 136 15.53 -16.45 -17.34
C LYS A 136 14.70 -15.45 -16.50
N ALA A 137 14.58 -15.74 -15.21
CA ALA A 137 13.86 -14.90 -14.26
C ALA A 137 14.81 -14.02 -13.44
N THR A 138 14.32 -12.92 -12.89
CA THR A 138 15.04 -12.05 -11.96
C THR A 138 14.11 -11.57 -10.86
N VAL A 139 14.40 -11.93 -9.61
CA VAL A 139 13.49 -11.69 -8.46
C VAL A 139 14.02 -10.67 -7.46
N ASN A 140 15.35 -10.44 -7.43
CA ASN A 140 15.96 -9.48 -6.53
C ASN A 140 16.06 -8.11 -7.24
N PRO A 141 15.52 -7.03 -6.66
CA PRO A 141 15.49 -5.73 -7.34
C PRO A 141 16.89 -5.14 -7.56
N LYS A 142 17.85 -5.42 -6.67
CA LYS A 142 19.23 -4.95 -6.83
C LYS A 142 19.92 -5.65 -8.00
N SER A 143 19.89 -6.98 -8.07
CA SER A 143 20.52 -7.71 -9.18
C SER A 143 19.76 -7.58 -10.50
N ALA A 144 18.48 -7.20 -10.48
CA ALA A 144 17.73 -6.87 -11.69
C ALA A 144 18.28 -5.64 -12.43
N HIS A 145 19.06 -4.80 -11.74
CA HIS A 145 19.74 -3.64 -12.29
C HIS A 145 21.14 -3.95 -12.84
N ASP A 146 21.68 -5.16 -12.59
CA ASP A 146 23.02 -5.52 -13.03
C ASP A 146 23.09 -5.65 -14.57
N LYS A 147 24.26 -5.33 -15.14
CA LYS A 147 24.51 -5.51 -16.57
C LYS A 147 24.29 -6.97 -16.97
N GLY A 148 23.44 -7.19 -17.97
CA GLY A 148 23.12 -8.54 -18.48
C GLY A 148 22.05 -9.28 -17.68
N ALA A 149 21.40 -8.64 -16.71
CA ALA A 149 20.22 -9.18 -16.05
C ALA A 149 19.10 -9.50 -17.07
N PRO A 150 18.25 -10.52 -16.82
CA PRO A 150 17.10 -10.80 -17.67
C PRO A 150 16.20 -9.58 -17.83
N LYS A 151 15.90 -9.19 -19.06
CA LYS A 151 15.04 -8.04 -19.38
C LYS A 151 13.58 -8.46 -19.41
N LEU A 152 12.71 -7.75 -18.68
CA LEU A 152 11.26 -8.00 -18.70
C LEU A 152 10.59 -7.32 -19.90
N PHE A 153 11.07 -6.12 -20.25
CA PHE A 153 10.59 -5.29 -21.35
C PHE A 153 11.78 -4.78 -22.15
N ASP A 154 11.65 -4.75 -23.48
CA ASP A 154 12.76 -4.41 -24.37
C ASP A 154 13.03 -2.89 -24.38
N ASP A 155 12.00 -2.09 -24.09
CA ASP A 155 12.00 -0.63 -24.05
C ASP A 155 12.30 -0.04 -22.66
N ILE A 156 12.46 -0.88 -21.63
CA ILE A 156 12.82 -0.45 -20.27
C ILE A 156 14.25 -0.93 -19.96
N PRO A 157 15.28 -0.08 -20.19
CA PRO A 157 16.66 -0.44 -19.92
C PRO A 157 16.88 -0.76 -18.45
N ASP A 158 17.75 -1.74 -18.19
CA ASP A 158 18.21 -2.16 -16.85
C ASP A 158 17.07 -2.47 -15.86
N ASN A 159 15.89 -2.83 -16.37
CA ASN A 159 14.66 -3.06 -15.61
C ASN A 159 14.27 -1.88 -14.69
N GLN A 160 14.74 -0.66 -14.97
CA GLN A 160 14.54 0.51 -14.12
C GLN A 160 13.36 1.37 -14.64
N CYS A 161 12.27 1.41 -13.89
CA CYS A 161 11.13 2.27 -14.17
C CYS A 161 11.43 3.74 -13.86
N PHE A 162 12.04 4.03 -12.72
CA PHE A 162 12.40 5.40 -12.32
C PHE A 162 13.65 5.42 -11.44
N TYR A 163 14.28 6.59 -11.41
CA TYR A 163 15.27 6.96 -10.41
C TYR A 163 14.77 8.21 -9.69
N TRP A 164 14.62 8.12 -8.38
CA TRP A 164 14.03 9.18 -7.56
C TRP A 164 14.94 9.55 -6.41
N THR A 165 15.04 10.85 -6.12
CA THR A 165 15.92 11.36 -5.06
C THR A 165 15.22 12.41 -4.21
N ILE A 166 15.63 12.54 -2.95
CA ILE A 166 15.21 13.63 -2.07
C ILE A 166 16.33 14.02 -1.09
N GLY A 167 16.36 15.29 -0.70
CA GLY A 167 17.30 15.84 0.27
C GLY A 167 18.58 16.43 -0.37
N ASP A 168 19.57 16.74 0.46
CA ASP A 168 20.79 17.43 0.03
C ASP A 168 22.00 16.47 0.00
N LYS A 169 22.39 16.06 -1.22
CA LYS A 169 23.52 15.15 -1.44
C LYS A 169 24.84 15.73 -0.96
N ALA A 170 25.14 16.98 -1.33
CA ALA A 170 26.44 17.59 -1.08
C ALA A 170 26.65 17.85 0.41
N ALA A 171 25.64 18.38 1.10
CA ALA A 171 25.69 18.60 2.54
C ALA A 171 25.75 17.29 3.32
N THR A 172 25.01 16.26 2.87
CA THR A 172 25.10 14.91 3.45
C THR A 172 26.51 14.34 3.28
N GLU A 173 27.11 14.41 2.09
CA GLU A 173 28.49 13.96 1.88
C GLU A 173 29.50 14.69 2.78
N ALA A 174 29.33 16.00 2.99
CA ALA A 174 30.16 16.78 3.91
C ALA A 174 30.01 16.32 5.36
N ALA A 175 28.79 16.07 5.83
CA ALA A 175 28.53 15.56 7.18
C ALA A 175 29.16 14.18 7.42
N PHE A 176 29.18 13.30 6.41
CA PHE A 176 29.84 12.00 6.50
C PHE A 176 31.37 12.10 6.53
N LYS A 177 31.97 13.10 5.88
CA LYS A 177 33.43 13.32 5.90
C LYS A 177 33.92 13.81 7.27
N SER A 178 33.09 14.55 8.01
CA SER A 178 33.43 15.09 9.34
C SER A 178 32.91 14.24 10.51
N ALA A 179 32.21 13.14 10.23
CA ALA A 179 31.62 12.28 11.24
C ALA A 179 32.68 11.62 12.14
N ALA A 180 32.41 11.57 13.45
CA ALA A 180 33.24 10.81 14.38
C ALA A 180 32.97 9.30 14.26
N THR A 181 31.71 8.92 14.03
CA THR A 181 31.29 7.53 13.83
C THR A 181 30.32 7.44 12.65
N VAL A 182 30.49 6.42 11.81
CA VAL A 182 29.55 6.10 10.73
C VAL A 182 29.03 4.68 10.91
N VAL A 183 27.72 4.58 11.11
CA VAL A 183 27.00 3.33 11.29
C VAL A 183 26.43 2.91 9.94
N ARG A 184 26.66 1.67 9.52
CA ARG A 184 26.17 1.12 8.24
C ARG A 184 25.28 -0.08 8.47
N GLN A 185 24.16 -0.14 7.77
CA GLN A 185 23.19 -1.23 7.87
C GLN A 185 22.65 -1.60 6.49
N PRO A 186 23.03 -2.76 5.92
CA PRO A 186 22.28 -3.37 4.83
C PRO A 186 20.96 -3.92 5.38
N LEU A 187 19.86 -3.68 4.65
CA LEU A 187 18.51 -4.10 5.04
C LEU A 187 17.81 -4.73 3.85
N VAL A 188 17.07 -5.80 4.15
CA VAL A 188 16.04 -6.33 3.27
C VAL A 188 14.73 -6.18 4.03
N ASN A 189 13.83 -5.34 3.51
CA ASN A 189 12.43 -5.40 3.90
C ASN A 189 11.80 -6.49 3.05
N GLN A 190 11.68 -7.68 3.64
CA GLN A 190 11.16 -8.84 2.93
C GLN A 190 9.79 -8.55 2.36
N ARG A 191 9.53 -9.11 1.19
CA ARG A 191 8.23 -9.07 0.56
C ARG A 191 7.16 -9.74 1.43
N LEU A 192 6.01 -9.10 1.56
CA LEU A 192 4.87 -9.62 2.32
C LEU A 192 3.58 -9.59 1.50
N ILE A 193 2.68 -10.52 1.79
CA ILE A 193 1.31 -10.50 1.27
C ILE A 193 0.34 -10.03 2.36
N PRO A 194 -0.66 -9.17 2.04
CA PRO A 194 -1.63 -8.70 3.03
C PRO A 194 -2.55 -9.78 3.61
N ASN A 195 -2.85 -10.81 2.82
CA ASN A 195 -3.55 -12.04 3.22
C ASN A 195 -4.87 -11.84 4.00
N ALA A 196 -5.77 -11.00 3.48
CA ALA A 196 -7.09 -10.78 4.07
C ALA A 196 -7.90 -12.09 4.16
N MET A 197 -8.70 -12.27 5.23
CA MET A 197 -9.46 -13.51 5.44
C MET A 197 -10.47 -13.78 4.33
N GLU A 198 -11.14 -12.75 3.83
CA GLU A 198 -11.86 -12.82 2.55
C GLU A 198 -10.88 -12.55 1.40
N PRO A 199 -10.67 -13.51 0.47
CA PRO A 199 -9.94 -13.27 -0.77
C PRO A 199 -10.56 -12.14 -1.61
N ARG A 200 -9.89 -11.75 -2.70
CA ARG A 200 -10.52 -10.83 -3.66
C ARG A 200 -11.69 -11.52 -4.37
N ALA A 201 -12.75 -10.77 -4.65
CA ALA A 201 -13.89 -11.26 -5.39
C ALA A 201 -14.57 -10.13 -6.15
N CYS A 202 -15.23 -10.49 -7.25
CA CYS A 202 -16.06 -9.59 -8.03
C CYS A 202 -17.28 -10.28 -8.63
N VAL A 203 -18.35 -9.51 -8.82
CA VAL A 203 -19.50 -9.87 -9.65
C VAL A 203 -19.74 -8.72 -10.61
N ALA A 204 -19.55 -8.97 -11.91
CA ALA A 204 -19.86 -8.00 -12.95
C ALA A 204 -21.21 -8.33 -13.57
N SER A 205 -22.02 -7.31 -13.85
CA SER A 205 -23.33 -7.45 -14.49
C SER A 205 -23.54 -6.30 -15.47
N PHE A 206 -23.40 -6.59 -16.76
CA PHE A 206 -23.80 -5.69 -17.83
C PHE A 206 -25.30 -5.86 -18.13
N SER A 207 -26.02 -4.74 -18.26
CA SER A 207 -27.41 -4.70 -18.71
C SER A 207 -27.45 -4.27 -20.19
N PRO A 208 -27.70 -5.18 -21.14
CA PRO A 208 -27.78 -4.83 -22.55
C PRO A 208 -28.89 -3.82 -22.85
N ALA A 209 -30.00 -3.88 -22.12
CA ALA A 209 -31.14 -2.99 -22.30
C ALA A 209 -30.83 -1.53 -21.95
N MET A 210 -30.03 -1.30 -20.90
CA MET A 210 -29.70 0.05 -20.42
C MET A 210 -28.32 0.53 -20.87
N GLY A 211 -27.45 -0.40 -21.28
CA GLY A 211 -26.03 -0.14 -21.55
C GLY A 211 -25.22 0.16 -20.29
N ASP A 212 -25.73 -0.22 -19.11
CA ASP A 212 -25.10 0.07 -17.81
C ASP A 212 -24.35 -1.17 -17.30
N LEU A 213 -23.20 -0.94 -16.66
CA LEU A 213 -22.39 -1.98 -16.03
C LEU A 213 -22.37 -1.79 -14.51
N THR A 214 -22.79 -2.81 -13.77
CA THR A 214 -22.62 -2.84 -12.30
C THR A 214 -21.53 -3.84 -11.91
N LEU A 215 -20.63 -3.42 -11.03
CA LEU A 215 -19.55 -4.23 -10.47
C LEU A 215 -19.67 -4.25 -8.94
N TRP A 216 -20.00 -5.40 -8.37
CA TRP A 216 -19.77 -5.66 -6.95
C TRP A 216 -18.34 -6.15 -6.78
N VAL A 217 -17.58 -5.53 -5.89
CA VAL A 217 -16.13 -5.81 -5.77
C VAL A 217 -15.64 -5.59 -4.35
N THR A 218 -14.67 -6.40 -3.93
CA THR A 218 -14.00 -6.24 -2.64
C THR A 218 -13.03 -5.05 -2.72
N SER A 219 -13.54 -3.81 -2.62
CA SER A 219 -12.76 -2.57 -2.83
C SER A 219 -12.71 -1.69 -1.58
N GLN A 220 -11.58 -1.00 -1.39
CA GLN A 220 -11.36 0.03 -0.36
C GLN A 220 -11.66 1.45 -0.86
N ASN A 221 -11.87 1.63 -2.16
CA ASN A 221 -11.98 2.94 -2.83
C ASN A 221 -12.89 2.86 -4.07
N PRO A 222 -14.18 2.50 -3.93
CA PRO A 222 -15.06 2.18 -5.06
C PRO A 222 -15.18 3.31 -6.10
N HIS A 223 -15.05 4.58 -5.70
CA HIS A 223 -15.10 5.73 -6.63
C HIS A 223 -13.86 5.82 -7.54
N VAL A 224 -12.66 5.71 -6.96
CA VAL A 224 -11.40 5.64 -7.74
C VAL A 224 -11.42 4.40 -8.63
N HIS A 225 -11.90 3.28 -8.10
CA HIS A 225 -12.06 2.04 -8.87
C HIS A 225 -12.99 2.23 -10.06
N ARG A 226 -14.13 2.93 -9.90
CA ARG A 226 -15.04 3.30 -10.99
C ARG A 226 -14.36 4.18 -12.03
N LEU A 227 -13.67 5.25 -11.61
CA LEU A 227 -12.95 6.16 -12.50
C LEU A 227 -11.95 5.39 -13.38
N LEU A 228 -11.10 4.57 -12.76
CA LEU A 228 -10.07 3.82 -13.47
C LEU A 228 -10.66 2.81 -14.45
N MET A 229 -11.67 2.07 -14.01
CA MET A 229 -12.36 1.08 -14.84
C MET A 229 -13.10 1.71 -16.02
N ALA A 230 -13.86 2.78 -15.79
CA ALA A 230 -14.69 3.39 -16.82
C ALA A 230 -13.84 4.17 -17.85
N ALA A 231 -13.01 5.10 -17.38
CA ALA A 231 -12.34 6.08 -18.23
C ALA A 231 -11.11 5.50 -18.95
N PHE A 232 -10.31 4.68 -18.27
CA PHE A 232 -8.99 4.26 -18.77
C PHE A 232 -8.96 2.82 -19.30
N ILE A 233 -9.85 1.96 -18.81
CA ILE A 233 -9.84 0.53 -19.14
C ILE A 233 -10.97 0.19 -20.12
N LEU A 234 -12.22 0.39 -19.73
CA LEU A 234 -13.38 -0.06 -20.52
C LEU A 234 -13.81 0.95 -21.59
N GLY A 235 -13.39 2.21 -21.48
CA GLY A 235 -13.75 3.28 -22.41
C GLY A 235 -15.26 3.58 -22.41
N ILE A 236 -15.90 3.54 -21.24
CA ILE A 236 -17.33 3.84 -21.07
C ILE A 236 -17.52 5.10 -20.21
N PRO A 237 -18.62 5.85 -20.38
CA PRO A 237 -18.93 6.96 -19.49
C PRO A 237 -19.03 6.50 -18.03
N GLU A 238 -18.49 7.26 -17.09
CA GLU A 238 -18.59 6.91 -15.65
C GLU A 238 -20.04 6.80 -15.17
N THR A 239 -20.96 7.56 -15.76
CA THR A 239 -22.41 7.49 -15.48
C THR A 239 -23.04 6.16 -15.90
N LYS A 240 -22.36 5.40 -16.78
CA LYS A 240 -22.75 4.05 -17.22
C LYS A 240 -22.09 2.94 -16.39
N MET A 241 -21.31 3.29 -15.36
CA MET A 241 -20.68 2.34 -14.47
C MET A 241 -21.08 2.56 -13.01
N ARG A 242 -21.46 1.49 -12.33
CA ARG A 242 -21.72 1.49 -10.88
C ARG A 242 -20.79 0.50 -10.20
N VAL A 243 -19.99 0.98 -9.26
CA VAL A 243 -19.12 0.12 -8.42
C VAL A 243 -19.68 0.08 -7.00
N ILE A 244 -19.86 -1.12 -6.46
CA ILE A 244 -20.44 -1.37 -5.14
C ILE A 244 -19.44 -2.20 -4.33
N ALA A 245 -18.93 -1.63 -3.25
CA ALA A 245 -18.21 -2.37 -2.22
C ALA A 245 -19.20 -2.66 -1.07
N PRO A 246 -19.64 -3.91 -0.88
CA PRO A 246 -20.52 -4.28 0.21
C PRO A 246 -19.66 -4.49 1.48
N ASP A 247 -19.98 -5.45 2.35
CA ASP A 247 -19.03 -5.80 3.41
C ASP A 247 -17.74 -6.38 2.83
N VAL A 248 -16.61 -6.02 3.44
CA VAL A 248 -15.28 -6.47 3.01
C VAL A 248 -14.60 -7.15 4.19
N GLY A 249 -14.26 -8.43 4.02
CA GLY A 249 -13.62 -9.28 5.04
C GLY A 249 -12.12 -9.01 5.17
N GLY A 250 -11.76 -7.75 5.36
CA GLY A 250 -10.39 -7.25 5.42
C GLY A 250 -9.84 -6.87 4.05
N GLY A 251 -8.99 -5.82 4.02
CA GLY A 251 -8.32 -5.36 2.80
C GLY A 251 -6.84 -5.06 3.00
N PHE A 252 -6.49 -4.34 4.08
CA PHE A 252 -5.09 -4.11 4.49
C PHE A 252 -4.19 -3.46 3.42
N GLY A 253 -4.77 -2.84 2.39
CA GLY A 253 -4.07 -2.22 1.26
C GLY A 253 -4.26 -2.96 -0.06
N SER A 254 -4.37 -4.30 -0.07
CA SER A 254 -4.46 -5.06 -1.33
C SER A 254 -5.75 -4.80 -2.11
N LYS A 255 -6.81 -4.31 -1.46
CA LYS A 255 -8.11 -4.05 -2.09
C LYS A 255 -8.28 -2.58 -2.53
N ILE A 256 -7.19 -1.81 -2.64
CA ILE A 256 -7.18 -0.44 -3.16
C ILE A 256 -7.09 -0.41 -4.70
N PHE A 257 -6.47 -1.41 -5.29
CA PHE A 257 -6.09 -1.37 -6.72
C PHE A 257 -7.15 -2.02 -7.61
N VAL A 258 -7.11 -1.68 -8.89
CA VAL A 258 -7.83 -2.43 -9.92
C VAL A 258 -6.98 -3.65 -10.31
N TYR A 259 -7.61 -4.79 -10.47
CA TYR A 259 -6.97 -6.04 -10.85
C TYR A 259 -7.49 -6.61 -12.17
N ASN A 260 -6.63 -7.43 -12.78
CA ASN A 260 -6.88 -8.11 -14.04
C ASN A 260 -8.24 -8.82 -14.05
N GLU A 261 -8.59 -9.50 -12.95
CA GLU A 261 -9.80 -10.31 -12.88
C GLU A 261 -11.08 -9.49 -12.93
N GLU A 262 -11.08 -8.31 -12.30
CA GLU A 262 -12.21 -7.38 -12.30
C GLU A 262 -12.44 -6.79 -13.70
N VAL A 263 -11.35 -6.46 -14.40
CA VAL A 263 -11.39 -5.99 -15.79
C VAL A 263 -12.00 -7.05 -16.71
N VAL A 264 -11.46 -8.27 -16.64
CA VAL A 264 -11.86 -9.35 -17.54
C VAL A 264 -13.28 -9.84 -17.23
N ALA A 265 -13.70 -9.89 -15.96
CA ALA A 265 -15.08 -10.21 -15.60
C ALA A 265 -16.08 -9.18 -16.12
N CYS A 266 -15.76 -7.88 -16.02
CA CYS A 266 -16.57 -6.80 -16.59
C CYS A 266 -16.70 -6.90 -18.11
N TRP A 267 -15.59 -7.13 -18.81
CA TRP A 267 -15.59 -7.33 -20.24
C TRP A 267 -16.38 -8.59 -20.63
N ALA A 268 -16.15 -9.72 -19.96
CA ALA A 268 -16.83 -10.98 -20.25
C ALA A 268 -18.35 -10.89 -20.00
N SER A 269 -18.78 -10.20 -18.94
CA SER A 269 -20.20 -9.98 -18.68
C SER A 269 -20.86 -9.17 -19.79
N LYS A 270 -20.20 -8.13 -20.30
CA LYS A 270 -20.66 -7.36 -21.47
C LYS A 270 -20.75 -8.22 -22.73
N THR A 271 -19.72 -9.02 -23.01
CA THR A 271 -19.65 -9.90 -24.19
C THR A 271 -20.73 -10.99 -24.16
N LEU A 272 -20.99 -11.59 -22.99
CA LEU A 272 -21.96 -12.67 -22.83
C LEU A 272 -23.39 -12.19 -22.62
N GLY A 273 -23.59 -10.92 -22.20
CA GLY A 273 -24.89 -10.42 -21.75
C GLY A 273 -25.41 -11.11 -20.48
N ARG A 274 -24.51 -11.70 -19.68
CA ARG A 274 -24.82 -12.41 -18.43
C ARG A 274 -23.94 -11.92 -17.28
N PRO A 275 -24.40 -11.94 -16.02
CA PRO A 275 -23.53 -11.63 -14.89
C PRO A 275 -22.40 -12.66 -14.76
N VAL A 276 -21.18 -12.22 -14.45
CA VAL A 276 -19.99 -13.08 -14.27
C VAL A 276 -19.46 -12.88 -12.86
N LYS A 277 -19.44 -13.95 -12.06
CA LYS A 277 -18.84 -13.98 -10.72
C LYS A 277 -17.44 -14.61 -10.77
N TRP A 278 -16.49 -14.00 -10.08
CA TRP A 278 -15.20 -14.57 -9.77
C TRP A 278 -14.87 -14.36 -8.29
N THR A 279 -14.39 -15.42 -7.63
CA THR A 279 -13.92 -15.38 -6.25
C THR A 279 -12.59 -16.09 -6.19
N ALA A 280 -11.56 -15.39 -5.71
CA ALA A 280 -10.21 -15.93 -5.63
C ALA A 280 -10.13 -17.07 -4.61
N GLU A 281 -9.33 -18.09 -4.91
CA GLU A 281 -8.88 -19.03 -3.88
C GLU A 281 -7.72 -18.46 -3.06
N ARG A 282 -7.48 -19.01 -1.87
CA ARG A 282 -6.35 -18.58 -1.03
C ARG A 282 -5.01 -18.70 -1.76
N ARG A 283 -4.74 -19.85 -2.40
CA ARG A 283 -3.50 -20.06 -3.16
C ARG A 283 -3.38 -19.09 -4.33
N GLU A 284 -4.50 -18.79 -4.98
CA GLU A 284 -4.59 -17.83 -6.07
C GLU A 284 -4.21 -16.42 -5.60
N SER A 285 -4.73 -15.95 -4.45
CA SER A 285 -4.33 -14.66 -3.85
C SER A 285 -2.82 -14.54 -3.58
N PHE A 286 -2.13 -15.62 -3.19
CA PHE A 286 -0.66 -15.61 -3.01
C PHE A 286 0.13 -15.33 -4.29
N MET A 287 -0.47 -15.55 -5.45
CA MET A 287 0.20 -15.41 -6.75
C MET A 287 -0.19 -14.12 -7.48
N ASN A 288 -1.29 -13.45 -7.11
CA ASN A 288 -1.84 -12.36 -7.92
C ASN A 288 -2.29 -11.11 -7.15
N ASP A 289 -2.43 -11.16 -5.83
CA ASP A 289 -2.66 -9.95 -5.05
C ASP A 289 -1.41 -9.07 -5.15
N ALA A 290 -1.58 -7.75 -5.09
CA ALA A 290 -0.42 -6.88 -4.93
C ALA A 290 0.23 -7.15 -3.57
N HIS A 291 1.53 -7.44 -3.58
CA HIS A 291 2.32 -7.63 -2.38
C HIS A 291 2.81 -6.27 -1.84
N GLY A 292 3.51 -6.23 -0.72
CA GLY A 292 4.11 -5.00 -0.19
C GLY A 292 5.55 -5.19 0.29
N ARG A 293 6.19 -4.06 0.66
CA ARG A 293 7.59 -3.97 1.14
C ARG A 293 8.60 -4.13 0.00
N ASP A 294 9.36 -5.22 -0.01
CA ASP A 294 10.30 -5.64 -1.07
C ASP A 294 11.38 -4.59 -1.42
N HIS A 295 11.98 -3.99 -0.38
CA HIS A 295 13.12 -3.07 -0.53
C HIS A 295 14.43 -3.79 -0.22
N VAL A 296 15.43 -3.60 -1.08
CA VAL A 296 16.84 -3.89 -0.80
C VAL A 296 17.56 -2.56 -0.58
N THR A 297 17.94 -2.29 0.66
CA THR A 297 18.42 -0.98 1.08
C THR A 297 19.81 -1.04 1.70
N GLU A 298 20.64 -0.06 1.35
CA GLU A 298 21.88 0.27 2.03
C GLU A 298 21.68 1.62 2.74
N ALA A 299 21.75 1.60 4.07
CA ALA A 299 21.53 2.80 4.87
C ALA A 299 22.75 3.08 5.75
N GLU A 300 23.09 4.35 5.89
CA GLU A 300 24.18 4.79 6.75
C GLU A 300 23.77 6.03 7.54
N MET A 301 24.20 6.11 8.79
CA MET A 301 23.96 7.25 9.68
C MET A 301 25.27 7.72 10.30
N ALA A 302 25.53 9.02 10.22
CA ALA A 302 26.70 9.68 10.75
C ALA A 302 26.40 10.28 12.13
N PHE A 303 27.37 10.17 13.04
CA PHE A 303 27.31 10.69 14.40
C PHE A 303 28.56 11.50 14.75
N ASP A 304 28.38 12.50 15.61
CA ASP A 304 29.50 13.17 16.28
C ASP A 304 30.01 12.37 17.50
N ARG A 305 30.96 12.94 18.25
CA ARG A 305 31.58 12.28 19.41
C ARG A 305 30.63 12.13 20.60
N ASP A 306 29.56 12.91 20.66
CA ASP A 306 28.58 12.90 21.76
C ASP A 306 27.37 11.97 21.44
N GLY A 307 27.39 11.35 20.26
CA GLY A 307 26.32 10.49 19.78
C GLY A 307 25.12 11.28 19.23
N LYS A 308 25.32 12.53 18.79
CA LYS A 308 24.30 13.27 18.02
C LYS A 308 24.39 12.89 16.54
N ILE A 309 23.24 12.74 15.91
CA ILE A 309 23.16 12.45 14.47
C ILE A 309 23.57 13.70 13.70
N THR A 310 24.50 13.54 12.75
CA THR A 310 24.96 14.61 11.87
C THR A 310 24.46 14.44 10.44
N GLY A 311 24.11 13.23 10.01
CA GLY A 311 23.51 13.00 8.69
C GLY A 311 23.03 11.58 8.45
N LEU A 312 22.16 11.40 7.47
CA LEU A 312 21.64 10.12 7.01
C LEU A 312 21.72 10.01 5.49
N ARG A 313 22.24 8.89 4.97
CA ARG A 313 22.16 8.59 3.54
C ARG A 313 21.59 7.20 3.28
N VAL A 314 20.75 7.09 2.26
CA VAL A 314 19.99 5.89 1.95
C VAL A 314 20.01 5.61 0.45
N LYS A 315 20.29 4.35 0.09
CA LYS A 315 20.19 3.83 -1.28
C LYS A 315 19.26 2.63 -1.29
N THR A 316 18.16 2.70 -2.04
CA THR A 316 17.14 1.64 -2.06
C THR A 316 16.84 1.19 -3.47
N HIS A 317 16.95 -0.12 -3.71
CA HIS A 317 16.35 -0.77 -4.88
C HIS A 317 15.00 -1.33 -4.44
N ALA A 318 13.91 -0.71 -4.89
CA ALA A 318 12.55 -1.09 -4.54
C ALA A 318 11.95 -1.96 -5.65
N ALA A 319 11.53 -3.18 -5.32
CA ALA A 319 10.86 -4.04 -6.28
C ALA A 319 9.43 -3.53 -6.54
N LEU A 320 9.06 -3.44 -7.81
CA LEU A 320 7.71 -3.07 -8.25
C LEU A 320 6.93 -4.29 -8.76
N GLY A 321 7.61 -5.42 -8.92
CA GLY A 321 7.09 -6.60 -9.60
C GLY A 321 7.19 -6.48 -11.11
N ALA A 322 6.42 -7.30 -11.83
CA ALA A 322 6.45 -7.35 -13.28
C ALA A 322 5.83 -6.12 -13.96
N TYR A 323 4.97 -5.39 -13.24
CA TYR A 323 4.25 -4.22 -13.73
C TYR A 323 4.05 -3.21 -12.60
N LEU A 324 3.86 -1.94 -12.94
CA LEU A 324 3.45 -0.94 -11.98
C LEU A 324 1.96 -1.14 -11.62
N SER A 325 1.69 -1.38 -10.35
CA SER A 325 0.34 -1.29 -9.79
C SER A 325 -0.06 0.19 -9.60
N THR A 326 -1.32 0.45 -9.27
CA THR A 326 -1.93 1.80 -9.28
C THR A 326 -1.12 2.84 -8.50
N PHE A 327 -0.58 2.51 -7.33
CA PHE A 327 0.21 3.43 -6.51
C PHE A 327 1.65 2.95 -6.29
N ALA A 328 2.11 1.95 -7.04
CA ALA A 328 3.41 1.32 -6.83
C ALA A 328 4.59 2.31 -6.76
N PRO A 329 4.69 3.36 -7.61
CA PRO A 329 5.78 4.33 -7.52
C PRO A 329 5.72 5.25 -6.30
N LEU A 330 4.53 5.52 -5.77
CA LEU A 330 4.31 6.35 -4.59
C LEU A 330 4.93 5.71 -3.34
N ILE A 331 4.81 4.39 -3.21
CA ILE A 331 5.18 3.64 -2.00
C ILE A 331 6.67 3.82 -1.64
N PRO A 332 7.64 3.53 -2.54
CA PRO A 332 9.06 3.69 -2.23
C PRO A 332 9.56 5.13 -2.41
N SER A 333 8.74 6.07 -2.88
CA SER A 333 9.12 7.48 -3.04
C SER A 333 8.56 8.34 -1.90
N PHE A 334 7.42 9.01 -2.11
CA PHE A 334 6.89 10.02 -1.20
C PHE A 334 6.24 9.45 0.06
N LEU A 335 5.96 8.14 0.14
CA LEU A 335 5.55 7.51 1.40
C LEU A 335 6.71 6.92 2.20
N TYR A 336 7.94 6.99 1.67
CA TYR A 336 9.14 6.43 2.27
C TYR A 336 10.17 7.53 2.59
N GLY A 337 10.72 8.18 1.56
CA GLY A 337 11.81 9.17 1.70
C GLY A 337 11.50 10.32 2.67
N PRO A 338 10.31 10.96 2.59
CA PRO A 338 9.94 12.05 3.50
C PRO A 338 9.84 11.68 4.98
N LEU A 339 9.84 10.39 5.34
CA LEU A 339 9.78 9.93 6.73
C LEU A 339 11.13 9.46 7.29
N LEU A 340 12.21 9.60 6.53
CA LEU A 340 13.54 9.16 6.95
C LEU A 340 14.13 9.97 8.13
N SER A 341 13.52 11.11 8.50
CA SER A 341 13.88 11.81 9.75
C SER A 341 13.41 11.05 10.99
N GLY A 342 12.39 10.19 10.87
CA GLY A 342 11.74 9.55 12.00
C GLY A 342 11.30 10.57 13.05
N VAL A 343 11.57 10.30 14.33
CA VAL A 343 11.36 11.26 15.43
C VAL A 343 12.65 12.02 15.79
N TYR A 344 13.67 11.97 14.95
CA TYR A 344 15.00 12.46 15.27
C TYR A 344 15.37 13.74 14.54
N LYS A 345 16.11 14.59 15.23
CA LYS A 345 16.74 15.79 14.69
C LYS A 345 17.96 15.37 13.87
N ILE A 346 17.73 15.10 12.59
CA ILE A 346 18.77 14.83 11.61
C ILE A 346 19.01 16.11 10.79
N PRO A 347 20.21 16.71 10.80
CA PRO A 347 20.44 17.97 10.10
C PRO A 347 20.34 17.86 8.57
N VAL A 348 20.88 16.79 7.99
CA VAL A 348 20.93 16.57 6.54
C VAL A 348 20.60 15.11 6.22
N ILE A 349 19.77 14.92 5.20
CA ILE A 349 19.36 13.61 4.71
C ILE A 349 19.52 13.61 3.20
N PHE A 350 19.96 12.48 2.64
CA PHE A 350 19.87 12.23 1.21
C PHE A 350 19.43 10.79 0.93
N CYS A 351 18.41 10.63 0.09
CA CYS A 351 17.85 9.33 -0.26
C CYS A 351 17.78 9.19 -1.79
N GLU A 352 18.22 8.03 -2.29
CA GLU A 352 18.17 7.64 -3.70
C GLU A 352 17.39 6.31 -3.81
N VAL A 353 16.43 6.25 -4.73
CA VAL A 353 15.54 5.10 -4.93
C VAL A 353 15.51 4.72 -6.41
N TRP A 354 15.82 3.46 -6.69
CA TRP A 354 15.64 2.83 -7.99
C TRP A 354 14.37 1.98 -7.95
N GLY A 355 13.40 2.30 -8.79
CA GLY A 355 12.18 1.51 -8.97
C GLY A 355 12.40 0.38 -9.97
N MET A 356 12.42 -0.86 -9.51
CA MET A 356 12.93 -2.01 -10.26
C MET A 356 11.84 -3.01 -10.64
N LEU A 357 11.78 -3.38 -11.92
CA LEU A 357 10.95 -4.47 -12.40
C LEU A 357 11.60 -5.82 -12.09
N THR A 358 10.80 -6.77 -11.64
CA THR A 358 11.22 -8.14 -11.32
C THR A 358 10.17 -9.14 -11.80
N THR A 359 10.54 -10.40 -12.01
CA THR A 359 9.65 -11.47 -12.52
C THR A 359 8.73 -12.04 -11.44
N THR A 360 8.11 -11.14 -10.67
CA THR A 360 7.26 -11.44 -9.52
C THR A 360 5.94 -10.68 -9.66
N ALA A 361 4.92 -11.04 -8.86
CA ALA A 361 3.64 -10.31 -8.87
C ALA A 361 3.86 -8.80 -8.64
N PRO A 362 2.92 -7.92 -8.98
CA PRO A 362 3.06 -6.49 -8.64
C PRO A 362 3.23 -6.26 -7.12
N VAL A 363 3.95 -5.19 -6.77
CA VAL A 363 4.09 -4.69 -5.39
C VAL A 363 3.43 -3.32 -5.29
N ASP A 364 2.71 -3.09 -4.20
CA ASP A 364 2.02 -1.83 -3.91
C ASP A 364 1.72 -1.71 -2.39
N ALA A 365 0.80 -0.84 -2.02
CA ALA A 365 0.46 -0.54 -0.64
C ALA A 365 0.02 -1.78 0.17
N TYR A 366 0.78 -2.06 1.22
CA TYR A 366 0.39 -2.93 2.32
C TYR A 366 0.56 -2.17 3.63
N ARG A 367 -0.52 -2.08 4.43
CA ARG A 367 -0.63 -1.44 5.78
C ARG A 367 0.56 -0.53 6.16
N GLY A 368 0.35 0.79 6.07
CA GLY A 368 1.37 1.82 6.30
C GLY A 368 2.09 2.25 5.01
N ALA A 369 2.50 1.28 4.19
CA ALA A 369 3.06 1.44 2.83
C ALA A 369 4.20 2.47 2.71
N GLY A 370 5.45 2.02 2.58
CA GLY A 370 6.64 2.87 2.54
C GLY A 370 7.06 3.37 3.93
N ARG A 371 6.09 3.72 4.77
CA ARG A 371 6.32 4.26 6.11
C ARG A 371 6.91 3.22 7.07
N PRO A 372 6.40 1.97 7.14
CA PRO A 372 7.06 0.91 7.91
C PRO A 372 8.50 0.67 7.46
N GLU A 373 8.78 0.76 6.16
CA GLU A 373 10.09 0.58 5.57
C GLU A 373 11.06 1.70 6.02
N ALA A 374 10.57 2.95 6.10
CA ALA A 374 11.34 4.08 6.63
C ALA A 374 11.58 3.95 8.14
N THR A 375 10.53 3.67 8.93
CA THR A 375 10.65 3.47 10.38
C THR A 375 11.60 2.32 10.69
N TYR A 376 11.46 1.17 10.04
CA TYR A 376 12.34 0.03 10.25
C TYR A 376 13.79 0.41 9.96
N LEU A 377 14.05 1.11 8.86
CA LEU A 377 15.40 1.56 8.53
C LEU A 377 16.01 2.45 9.61
N VAL A 378 15.30 3.51 10.01
CA VAL A 378 15.80 4.49 10.96
C VAL A 378 16.03 3.84 12.32
N GLU A 379 15.08 3.05 12.82
CA GLU A 379 15.20 2.41 14.14
C GLU A 379 16.29 1.34 14.17
N ARG A 380 16.50 0.60 13.07
CA ARG A 380 17.61 -0.36 12.96
C ARG A 380 18.97 0.33 12.98
N LEU A 381 19.08 1.51 12.38
CA LEU A 381 20.30 2.33 12.48
C LEU A 381 20.51 2.83 13.92
N MET A 382 19.45 3.28 14.60
CA MET A 382 19.54 3.74 15.99
C MET A 382 19.98 2.62 16.93
N ASP A 383 19.43 1.42 16.81
CA ASP A 383 19.86 0.28 17.63
C ASP A 383 21.29 -0.14 17.34
N ARG A 384 21.71 -0.15 16.07
CA ARG A 384 23.10 -0.48 15.70
C ARG A 384 24.08 0.61 16.12
N ALA A 385 23.66 1.87 16.10
CA ALA A 385 24.43 2.99 16.60
C ALA A 385 24.62 2.91 18.11
N ALA A 386 23.56 2.59 18.85
CA ALA A 386 23.62 2.41 20.31
C ALA A 386 24.64 1.33 20.70
N ASP A 387 24.64 0.20 19.98
CA ASP A 387 25.62 -0.88 20.16
C ASP A 387 27.05 -0.43 19.87
N GLN A 388 27.28 0.25 18.72
CA GLN A 388 28.62 0.72 18.34
C GLN A 388 29.17 1.84 19.22
N LEU A 389 28.30 2.73 19.72
CA LEU A 389 28.67 3.83 20.60
C LEU A 389 28.75 3.42 22.08
N GLY A 390 28.30 2.21 22.43
CA GLY A 390 28.24 1.75 23.82
C GLY A 390 27.25 2.53 24.69
N VAL A 391 26.16 3.02 24.09
CA VAL A 391 25.12 3.82 24.77
C VAL A 391 23.83 3.03 24.84
N ASP A 392 23.06 3.19 25.93
CA ASP A 392 21.73 2.57 26.01
C ASP A 392 20.84 3.05 24.83
N PRO A 393 20.13 2.15 24.14
CA PRO A 393 19.36 2.52 22.96
C PRO A 393 18.20 3.48 23.23
N THR A 394 17.69 3.55 24.47
CA THR A 394 16.69 4.58 24.83
C THR A 394 17.37 5.92 25.01
N GLU A 395 18.55 5.96 25.62
CA GLU A 395 19.31 7.18 25.85
C GLU A 395 19.80 7.80 24.53
N LEU A 396 20.32 7.00 23.60
CA LEU A 396 20.72 7.52 22.29
C LEU A 396 19.53 8.16 21.54
N ARG A 397 18.32 7.60 21.68
CA ARG A 397 17.10 8.18 21.12
C ARG A 397 16.75 9.52 21.77
N ARG A 398 16.77 9.60 23.11
CA ARG A 398 16.53 10.86 23.85
C ARG A 398 17.45 11.98 23.41
N ARG A 399 18.74 11.67 23.23
CA ARG A 399 19.73 12.65 22.76
C ARG A 399 19.39 13.22 21.39
N ASN A 400 18.69 12.47 20.56
CA ASN A 400 18.47 12.80 19.17
C ASN A 400 17.03 13.18 18.84
N PHE A 401 16.09 13.16 19.78
CA PHE A 401 14.71 13.56 19.49
C PHE A 401 14.64 14.97 18.93
N ILE A 402 13.70 15.16 18.00
CA ILE A 402 13.22 16.50 17.66
C ILE A 402 12.66 17.12 18.95
N PRO A 403 13.05 18.36 19.30
CA PRO A 403 12.53 19.02 20.49
C PRO A 403 11.00 19.08 20.48
N LYS A 404 10.40 19.14 21.68
CA LYS A 404 8.96 19.37 21.82
C LYS A 404 8.53 20.59 21.02
N PHE A 405 7.42 20.44 20.30
CA PHE A 405 6.89 21.48 19.44
C PHE A 405 6.16 22.48 20.35
N THR A 406 6.53 23.76 20.26
CA THR A 406 5.92 24.84 21.04
C THR A 406 5.03 25.69 20.13
N ASP A 407 3.95 26.23 20.70
CA ASP A 407 3.12 27.28 20.10
C ASP A 407 2.44 26.94 18.76
N GLY A 408 2.39 25.66 18.39
CA GLY A 408 1.74 25.17 17.16
C GLY A 408 2.59 25.37 15.90
N THR A 409 3.87 25.73 16.03
CA THR A 409 4.79 25.85 14.89
C THR A 409 5.20 24.45 14.40
N PRO A 410 4.95 24.10 13.12
CA PRO A 410 5.40 22.84 12.55
C PRO A 410 6.93 22.69 12.55
N TYR A 411 7.43 21.47 12.68
CA TYR A 411 8.85 21.17 12.50
C TYR A 411 9.13 20.78 11.05
N GLN A 412 9.85 21.63 10.32
CA GLN A 412 10.31 21.29 8.98
C GLN A 412 11.45 20.27 9.04
N THR A 413 11.24 19.10 8.45
CA THR A 413 12.32 18.11 8.29
C THR A 413 13.28 18.54 7.16
N PRO A 414 14.52 18.02 7.11
CA PRO A 414 15.44 18.23 5.98
C PRO A 414 14.99 17.52 4.68
N VAL A 415 13.84 16.85 4.72
CA VAL A 415 13.14 16.26 3.59
C VAL A 415 11.76 16.93 3.47
N ALA A 416 10.85 16.42 2.62
CA ALA A 416 9.68 17.18 2.19
C ALA A 416 8.70 17.59 3.30
N PHE A 417 8.49 16.79 4.35
CA PHE A 417 7.36 17.02 5.26
C PHE A 417 7.69 17.97 6.42
N ALA A 418 6.72 18.84 6.72
CA ALA A 418 6.64 19.57 7.97
C ALA A 418 5.76 18.77 8.94
N TYR A 419 6.31 18.38 10.08
CA TYR A 419 5.55 17.69 11.13
C TYR A 419 4.66 18.68 11.86
N ASP A 420 3.43 18.30 12.14
CA ASP A 420 2.40 19.19 12.68
C ASP A 420 2.54 19.40 14.20
N SER A 421 2.93 18.35 14.93
CA SER A 421 3.08 18.35 16.39
C SER A 421 4.00 17.22 16.87
N GLY A 422 4.55 17.37 18.08
CA GLY A 422 5.42 16.34 18.67
C GLY A 422 5.81 16.62 20.12
N ASP A 423 5.68 15.61 20.98
CA ASP A 423 6.22 15.56 22.35
C ASP A 423 6.62 14.11 22.67
N TYR A 424 7.80 13.70 22.19
CA TYR A 424 8.19 12.28 22.11
C TYR A 424 8.70 11.70 23.44
N GLU A 425 9.41 12.50 24.25
CA GLU A 425 10.01 12.03 25.51
C GLU A 425 8.96 11.52 26.52
N PRO A 426 7.83 12.21 26.76
CA PRO A 426 6.80 11.70 27.66
C PRO A 426 6.24 10.35 27.23
N ALA A 427 6.08 10.12 25.92
CA ALA A 427 5.59 8.85 25.38
C ALA A 427 6.61 7.72 25.60
N LEU A 428 7.90 7.95 25.27
CA LEU A 428 8.96 6.97 25.53
C LEU A 428 9.05 6.65 27.02
N ARG A 429 9.13 7.67 27.88
CA ARG A 429 9.21 7.49 29.34
C ARG A 429 8.04 6.67 29.88
N ARG A 430 6.82 6.95 29.43
CA ARG A 430 5.63 6.19 29.85
C ARG A 430 5.70 4.73 29.41
N ALA A 431 6.11 4.46 28.18
CA ALA A 431 6.27 3.11 27.66
C ALA A 431 7.32 2.31 28.46
N LEU A 432 8.47 2.91 28.75
CA LEU A 432 9.54 2.28 29.54
C LEU A 432 9.11 2.00 30.98
N GLN A 433 8.36 2.90 31.60
CA GLN A 433 7.78 2.70 32.93
C GLN A 433 6.80 1.53 32.93
N MET A 434 5.88 1.48 31.96
CA MET A 434 4.89 0.40 31.85
C MET A 434 5.54 -0.97 31.61
N ALA A 435 6.64 -0.99 30.85
CA ALA A 435 7.39 -2.21 30.57
C ALA A 435 8.32 -2.64 31.73
N GLY A 436 8.61 -1.76 32.70
CA GLY A 436 9.61 -2.01 33.73
C GLY A 436 11.02 -2.14 33.14
N TYR A 437 11.39 -1.27 32.21
CA TYR A 437 12.60 -1.37 31.39
C TYR A 437 13.90 -1.63 32.18
N ASP A 438 14.10 -0.94 33.30
CA ASP A 438 15.31 -1.12 34.12
C ASP A 438 15.40 -2.52 34.73
N ALA A 439 14.25 -3.10 35.11
CA ALA A 439 14.19 -4.48 35.60
C ALA A 439 14.48 -5.47 34.46
N LEU A 440 13.92 -5.23 33.26
CA LEU A 440 14.20 -6.04 32.07
C LEU A 440 15.70 -6.02 31.71
N ARG A 441 16.37 -4.88 31.82
CA ARG A 441 17.83 -4.77 31.58
C ARG A 441 18.64 -5.60 32.57
N LYS A 442 18.29 -5.57 33.86
CA LYS A 442 18.91 -6.43 34.89
C LYS A 442 18.67 -7.91 34.60
N GLU A 443 17.45 -8.28 34.18
CA GLU A 443 17.13 -9.66 33.79
C GLU A 443 17.95 -10.09 32.56
N GLN A 444 18.09 -9.22 31.56
CA GLN A 444 18.90 -9.49 30.37
C GLN A 444 20.36 -9.80 30.73
N GLU A 445 20.96 -9.02 31.64
CA GLU A 445 22.34 -9.26 32.10
C GLU A 445 22.49 -10.57 32.86
N LEU A 446 21.55 -10.88 33.76
CA LEU A 446 21.54 -12.15 34.48
C LEU A 446 21.35 -13.33 33.52
N GLY A 447 20.43 -13.21 32.57
CA GLY A 447 20.16 -14.21 31.54
C GLY A 447 21.42 -14.53 30.74
N ARG A 448 22.18 -13.52 30.31
CA ARG A 448 23.45 -13.72 29.59
C ARG A 448 24.46 -14.54 30.40
N LYS A 449 24.60 -14.27 31.71
CA LYS A 449 25.48 -15.04 32.61
C LYS A 449 25.03 -16.50 32.78
N GLN A 450 23.75 -16.77 32.53
CA GLN A 450 23.13 -18.10 32.61
C GLN A 450 23.00 -18.79 31.24
N GLY A 451 23.58 -18.22 30.17
CA GLY A 451 23.49 -18.78 28.81
C GLY A 451 22.14 -18.56 28.10
N ARG A 452 21.27 -17.68 28.63
CA ARG A 452 20.02 -17.26 27.97
C ARG A 452 20.22 -16.01 27.11
N LEU A 453 19.53 -15.96 25.96
CA LEU A 453 19.45 -14.78 25.10
C LEU A 453 18.12 -14.06 25.32
N ILE A 454 18.16 -12.90 25.96
CA ILE A 454 16.98 -12.04 26.19
C ILE A 454 17.13 -10.78 25.33
N GLY A 455 16.20 -10.54 24.42
CA GLY A 455 16.15 -9.35 23.57
C GLY A 455 15.14 -8.33 24.09
N ILE A 456 15.53 -7.06 24.12
CA ILE A 456 14.64 -5.94 24.48
C ILE A 456 14.65 -4.98 23.29
N GLY A 457 13.57 -4.97 22.52
CA GLY A 457 13.40 -4.06 21.39
C GLY A 457 12.65 -2.79 21.83
N VAL A 458 13.15 -1.64 21.43
CA VAL A 458 12.48 -0.35 21.64
C VAL A 458 12.38 0.34 20.29
N THR A 459 11.21 0.89 19.97
CA THR A 459 10.99 1.66 18.74
C THR A 459 10.28 2.96 19.10
N THR A 460 10.71 4.06 18.49
CA THR A 460 10.03 5.35 18.57
C THR A 460 9.83 5.86 17.16
N TYR A 461 8.59 6.08 16.75
CA TYR A 461 8.27 6.34 15.35
C TYR A 461 7.26 7.47 15.21
N ILE A 462 7.22 8.02 14.00
CA ILE A 462 6.21 8.97 13.55
C ILE A 462 5.51 8.38 12.33
N GLU A 463 4.25 8.73 12.15
CA GLU A 463 3.42 8.27 11.03
C GLU A 463 2.80 9.48 10.31
N ALA A 464 2.96 9.57 9.00
CA ALA A 464 2.24 10.57 8.19
C ALA A 464 0.94 9.99 7.63
N CYS A 465 -0.19 10.33 8.24
CA CYS A 465 -1.52 9.87 7.82
C CYS A 465 -2.26 10.93 6.96
N GLY A 466 -3.30 10.50 6.25
CA GLY A 466 -4.19 11.40 5.51
C GLY A 466 -3.53 12.03 4.28
N PRO A 467 -3.28 11.27 3.19
CA PRO A 467 -2.65 11.81 1.98
C PRO A 467 -3.51 12.91 1.36
N ALA A 468 -3.15 14.15 1.67
CA ALA A 468 -3.82 15.40 1.33
C ALA A 468 -2.86 16.56 1.70
N PRO A 469 -3.10 17.81 1.28
CA PRO A 469 -4.17 18.31 0.39
C PRO A 469 -4.00 17.90 -1.08
N SER A 470 -5.10 17.86 -1.85
CA SER A 470 -5.11 17.43 -3.26
C SER A 470 -4.15 18.21 -4.17
N ALA A 471 -3.94 19.51 -3.92
CA ALA A 471 -2.98 20.31 -4.68
C ALA A 471 -1.55 19.80 -4.52
N VAL A 472 -1.19 19.38 -3.30
CA VAL A 472 0.11 18.77 -3.00
C VAL A 472 0.17 17.36 -3.58
N ALA A 473 -0.87 16.55 -3.41
CA ALA A 473 -0.89 15.21 -3.99
C ALA A 473 -0.74 15.23 -5.53
N GLY A 474 -1.41 16.16 -6.21
CA GLY A 474 -1.28 16.36 -7.65
C GLY A 474 0.13 16.79 -8.06
N SER A 475 0.76 17.72 -7.35
CA SER A 475 2.13 18.15 -7.66
C SER A 475 3.19 17.06 -7.41
N LEU A 476 2.89 16.09 -6.52
CA LEU A 476 3.76 14.97 -6.22
C LEU A 476 3.56 13.76 -7.16
N GLY A 477 2.52 13.77 -8.01
CA GLY A 477 2.32 12.76 -9.06
C GLY A 477 0.95 12.07 -9.11
N ALA A 478 -0.03 12.45 -8.28
CA ALA A 478 -1.36 11.87 -8.34
C ALA A 478 -2.06 12.19 -9.68
N GLY A 479 -2.46 11.17 -10.44
CA GLY A 479 -3.15 11.34 -11.73
C GLY A 479 -4.64 11.74 -11.60
N ALA A 480 -5.20 11.73 -10.39
CA ALA A 480 -6.55 12.18 -10.09
C ALA A 480 -6.59 12.89 -8.72
N GLY A 481 -7.58 13.74 -8.51
CA GLY A 481 -7.79 14.41 -7.23
C GLY A 481 -8.11 13.40 -6.12
N LEU A 482 -7.57 13.62 -4.92
CA LEU A 482 -7.88 12.83 -3.72
C LEU A 482 -9.13 13.35 -3.00
N TRP A 483 -10.02 14.02 -3.72
CA TRP A 483 -11.26 14.58 -3.20
C TRP A 483 -12.45 13.77 -3.73
N GLU A 484 -13.42 13.52 -2.87
CA GLU A 484 -14.72 12.96 -3.22
C GLU A 484 -15.73 13.49 -2.20
N SER A 485 -17.02 13.51 -2.57
CA SER A 485 -18.09 13.81 -1.62
C SER A 485 -18.86 12.55 -1.28
N GLY A 486 -19.11 12.32 0.02
CA GLY A 486 -19.89 11.19 0.52
C GLY A 486 -21.02 11.69 1.40
N GLN A 487 -22.22 11.16 1.21
CA GLN A 487 -23.36 11.46 2.10
C GLN A 487 -23.38 10.43 3.24
N VAL A 488 -22.87 10.81 4.40
CA VAL A 488 -22.95 9.97 5.60
C VAL A 488 -24.34 10.13 6.22
N ARG A 489 -25.15 9.07 6.23
CA ARG A 489 -26.42 9.02 6.96
C ARG A 489 -26.22 8.26 8.27
N GLY A 490 -26.10 8.99 9.37
CA GLY A 490 -26.11 8.48 10.72
C GLY A 490 -26.89 9.43 11.63
N ASP A 491 -27.20 9.01 12.85
CA ASP A 491 -27.61 9.94 13.89
C ASP A 491 -26.37 10.78 14.28
N LEU A 492 -26.16 11.84 13.50
CA LEU A 492 -25.05 12.76 13.65
C LEU A 492 -25.39 13.89 14.60
N ALA A 493 -26.63 13.99 15.13
CA ALA A 493 -27.03 15.10 15.97
C ALA A 493 -26.10 15.28 17.18
N PRO A 494 -25.72 14.23 17.94
CA PRO A 494 -24.80 14.41 19.08
C PRO A 494 -23.36 14.74 18.63
N LEU A 495 -22.93 14.24 17.46
CA LEU A 495 -21.58 14.51 16.93
C LEU A 495 -21.47 15.93 16.37
N LEU A 496 -22.53 16.42 15.72
CA LEU A 496 -22.63 17.78 15.19
C LEU A 496 -22.72 18.78 16.35
N LEU A 497 -23.49 18.48 17.40
CA LEU A 497 -23.54 19.28 18.63
C LEU A 497 -22.15 19.33 19.32
N ASP A 498 -21.50 18.18 19.55
CA ASP A 498 -20.13 18.11 20.10
C ASP A 498 -19.11 18.91 19.23
N LEU A 499 -19.28 18.93 17.90
CA LEU A 499 -18.42 19.68 16.98
C LEU A 499 -18.74 21.19 16.97
N LEU A 500 -20.02 21.55 17.08
CA LEU A 500 -20.48 22.94 17.12
C LEU A 500 -20.06 23.61 18.43
N GLU A 501 -20.23 22.95 19.57
CA GLU A 501 -19.75 23.42 20.89
C GLU A 501 -18.24 23.67 20.88
N ARG A 502 -17.45 22.75 20.30
CA ARG A 502 -16.00 22.95 20.14
C ARG A 502 -15.64 24.10 19.20
N SER A 503 -16.47 24.38 18.20
CA SER A 503 -16.28 25.51 17.29
C SER A 503 -16.57 26.84 17.99
N GLU A 504 -17.52 26.87 18.93
CA GLU A 504 -17.83 28.01 19.77
C GLU A 504 -16.76 28.22 20.85
N ASP A 505 -16.28 27.16 21.49
CA ASP A 505 -15.16 27.20 22.43
C ASP A 505 -13.85 27.67 21.75
N ARG A 506 -13.58 27.22 20.52
CA ARG A 506 -12.44 27.72 19.73
C ARG A 506 -12.61 29.19 19.38
N ARG A 507 -13.79 29.61 18.91
CA ARG A 507 -14.08 31.03 18.63
C ARG A 507 -13.96 31.89 19.89
N ALA A 508 -14.39 31.39 21.04
CA ALA A 508 -14.25 32.07 22.33
C ALA A 508 -12.78 32.13 22.79
N ALA A 509 -12.00 31.08 22.57
CA ALA A 509 -10.56 31.05 22.86
C ALA A 509 -9.77 32.00 21.95
N ASP A 510 -10.11 32.03 20.65
CA ASP A 510 -9.52 32.94 19.68
C ASP A 510 -9.91 34.40 19.95
N ALA A 511 -11.16 34.66 20.36
CA ALA A 511 -11.61 35.98 20.80
C ALA A 511 -10.91 36.45 22.07
N ARG A 512 -10.66 35.56 23.05
CA ARG A 512 -9.87 35.86 24.26
C ARG A 512 -8.40 36.12 23.93
N ARG A 513 -7.81 35.39 22.97
CA ARG A 513 -6.46 35.66 22.45
C ARG A 513 -6.39 37.01 21.74
N ALA A 514 -7.38 37.34 20.90
CA ALA A 514 -7.45 38.63 20.23
C ALA A 514 -7.60 39.81 21.22
N ALA A 515 -8.42 39.64 22.27
CA ALA A 515 -8.57 40.63 23.34
C ALA A 515 -7.29 40.79 24.19
N ALA A 516 -6.53 39.71 24.42
CA ALA A 516 -5.26 39.75 25.13
C ALA A 516 -4.14 40.44 24.32
N VAL A 517 -4.20 40.41 22.99
CA VAL A 517 -3.25 41.10 22.09
C VAL A 517 -3.60 42.59 21.96
N GLY A 518 -4.87 42.98 22.07
CA GLY A 518 -5.32 44.38 22.03
C GLY A 518 -5.09 45.19 23.31
N ALA A 519 -4.75 44.55 24.43
CA ALA A 519 -4.54 45.20 25.73
C ALA A 519 -3.10 45.70 25.97
N HIS A 520 -2.22 45.58 24.97
CA HIS A 520 -0.84 46.07 24.99
C HIS A 520 -0.50 47.05 23.85
N ALA A 521 -1.50 47.73 23.29
CA ALA A 521 -1.31 48.88 22.40
C ALA A 521 -1.56 50.20 23.15
#